data_AF-A0A958T8S3-F1
#
_entry.id   AF-A0A958T8S3-F1
#
_cell.length_a   1.000
_cell.length_b   1.000
_cell.length_c   1.000
_cell.angle_alpha   90.00
_cell.angle_beta   90.00
_cell.angle_gamma   90.00
#
_symmetry.space_group_name_H-M   'P 1'
#
loop_
_entity.id
_entity.type
_entity.pdbx_description
1 polymer ?
#
loop_
_entity_poly.entity_id
_entity_poly.type
_entity_poly.pdbx_seq_one_letter_code
_entity_poly.pdbx_strand_id
1 'polypeptide(L)'
;MKKICLFILLTLFAKSVSLAQDAWMTGFEAAKRLALAQDKMLLVVWDQSTFYPLPVLVKDNQGGQVILNNLFESDAVIDLLWEHFVLVKLDESSFLELYNGIKDKRSFSYLDKFSDDSLKIMDANGNILITTDPSGYVLDVFELIQKYALNTSFIKQELINYRNDQNFYTAFYLGSKYIDYAFYANDYIKKELLGLSNIYLEEAKARLESERLDNKEALAQRFELLEIEQELAVGKANKVLRKLKRIDASQLQGANNQLYAFLYYVSYMLENEQENASSWESKVTPVDLEKAKVIINNQ
;
A
#
# COMPACT_ATOMS: atom_id res chain seq x y z
N MET A 1 -23.91 11.93 45.61
CA MET A 1 -24.66 10.75 45.09
C MET A 1 -24.76 10.73 43.57
N LYS A 2 -25.31 11.76 42.88
CA LYS A 2 -25.44 11.77 41.40
C LYS A 2 -24.12 11.55 40.63
N LYS A 3 -23.01 12.15 41.06
CA LYS A 3 -21.69 12.00 40.40
C LYS A 3 -21.07 10.62 40.60
N ILE A 4 -21.32 9.96 41.74
CA ILE A 4 -20.83 8.62 42.05
C ILE A 4 -21.63 7.58 41.26
N CYS A 5 -22.96 7.75 41.18
CA CYS A 5 -23.80 6.91 40.31
C CYS A 5 -23.38 7.00 38.84
N LEU A 6 -23.03 8.19 38.33
CA LEU A 6 -22.57 8.36 36.95
C LEU A 6 -21.23 7.65 36.70
N PHE A 7 -20.30 7.72 37.66
CA PHE A 7 -18.99 7.07 37.57
C PHE A 7 -19.08 5.54 37.65
N ILE A 8 -20.01 5.03 38.47
CA ILE A 8 -20.32 3.60 38.55
C ILE A 8 -21.03 3.12 37.29
N LEU A 9 -21.94 3.93 36.71
CA LEU A 9 -22.57 3.60 35.42
C LEU A 9 -21.54 3.54 34.28
N LEU A 10 -20.58 4.48 34.25
CA LEU A 10 -19.54 4.52 33.22
C LEU A 10 -18.59 3.32 33.31
N THR A 11 -18.22 2.90 34.52
CA THR A 11 -17.32 1.76 34.74
C THR A 11 -18.04 0.42 34.52
N LEU A 12 -19.34 0.33 34.78
CA LEU A 12 -20.15 -0.84 34.45
C LEU A 12 -20.39 -0.96 32.93
N PHE A 13 -20.62 0.16 32.23
CA PHE A 13 -20.68 0.18 30.75
C PHE A 13 -19.34 -0.22 30.12
N ALA A 14 -18.21 0.24 30.65
CA ALA A 14 -16.89 -0.15 30.15
C ALA A 14 -16.60 -1.66 30.32
N LYS A 15 -17.22 -2.31 31.31
CA LYS A 15 -17.05 -3.76 31.54
C LYS A 15 -18.07 -4.62 30.80
N SER A 16 -19.26 -4.09 30.47
CA SER A 16 -20.30 -4.84 29.74
C SER A 16 -20.16 -4.80 28.22
N VAL A 17 -19.25 -4.00 27.67
CA VAL A 17 -18.95 -3.98 26.21
C VAL A 17 -17.89 -5.01 25.82
N SER A 18 -17.37 -5.79 26.76
CA SER A 18 -16.59 -7.00 26.46
C SER A 18 -17.49 -8.22 26.14
N LEU A 19 -18.61 -8.00 25.43
CA LEU A 19 -19.22 -9.07 24.64
C LEU A 19 -18.23 -9.33 23.51
N ALA A 20 -17.74 -10.57 23.40
CA ALA A 20 -16.79 -11.02 22.39
C ALA A 20 -17.04 -10.30 21.06
N GLN A 21 -16.23 -9.28 20.80
CA GLN A 21 -16.27 -8.56 19.54
C GLN A 21 -15.70 -9.56 18.55
N ASP A 22 -16.49 -10.03 17.58
CA ASP A 22 -15.92 -10.77 16.44
C ASP A 22 -14.74 -9.94 15.95
N ALA A 23 -13.54 -10.52 15.98
CA ALA A 23 -12.32 -9.82 15.57
C ALA A 23 -12.45 -9.33 14.12
N TRP A 24 -13.32 -9.97 13.34
CA TRP A 24 -13.68 -9.52 12.00
C TRP A 24 -14.70 -8.39 12.03
N MET A 25 -14.28 -7.22 11.55
CA MET A 25 -15.17 -6.08 11.40
C MET A 25 -16.05 -6.25 10.16
N THR A 26 -17.35 -5.98 10.30
CA THR A 26 -18.29 -5.93 9.15
C THR A 26 -18.45 -4.53 8.56
N GLY A 27 -18.16 -3.49 9.35
CA GLY A 27 -18.21 -2.10 8.91
C GLY A 27 -16.96 -1.67 8.15
N PHE A 28 -16.95 -1.79 6.82
CA PHE A 28 -15.76 -1.50 6.00
C PHE A 28 -15.21 -0.08 6.19
N GLU A 29 -16.08 0.94 6.26
CA GLU A 29 -15.65 2.32 6.51
C GLU A 29 -15.02 2.54 7.89
N ALA A 30 -15.52 1.83 8.91
CA ALA A 30 -14.96 1.87 10.26
C ALA A 30 -13.61 1.15 10.30
N ALA A 31 -13.50 0.00 9.63
CA ALA A 31 -12.24 -0.73 9.49
C ALA A 31 -11.16 0.11 8.79
N LYS A 32 -11.50 0.81 7.71
CA LYS A 32 -10.60 1.78 7.05
C LYS A 32 -10.12 2.87 8.00
N ARG A 33 -10.98 3.41 8.89
CA ARG A 33 -10.56 4.39 9.93
C ARG A 33 -9.61 3.76 10.94
N LEU A 34 -9.90 2.54 11.36
CA LEU A 34 -9.07 1.82 12.31
C LEU A 34 -7.68 1.52 11.73
N ALA A 35 -7.61 1.11 10.46
CA ALA A 35 -6.36 0.88 9.74
C ALA A 35 -5.47 2.13 9.70
N LEU A 36 -6.04 3.31 9.39
CA LEU A 36 -5.33 4.59 9.47
C LEU A 36 -4.86 4.93 10.89
N ALA A 37 -5.69 4.66 11.89
CA ALA A 37 -5.37 4.97 13.27
C ALA A 37 -4.22 4.08 13.79
N GLN A 38 -4.19 2.82 13.38
CA GLN A 38 -3.22 1.80 13.82
C GLN A 38 -2.01 1.64 12.90
N ASP A 39 -1.94 2.36 11.78
CA ASP A 39 -0.88 2.24 10.79
C ASP A 39 -0.75 0.80 10.22
N LYS A 40 -1.89 0.15 10.02
CA LYS A 40 -1.99 -1.25 9.54
C LYS A 40 -2.63 -1.35 8.17
N MET A 41 -2.35 -2.46 7.49
CA MET A 41 -3.11 -2.92 6.32
C MET A 41 -4.40 -3.62 6.76
N LEU A 42 -5.36 -3.73 5.84
CA LEU A 42 -6.58 -4.52 6.01
C LEU A 42 -6.35 -5.94 5.49
N LEU A 43 -6.80 -6.94 6.25
CA LEU A 43 -6.97 -8.31 5.76
C LEU A 43 -8.47 -8.55 5.57
N VAL A 44 -8.88 -8.70 4.32
CA VAL A 44 -10.28 -8.61 3.90
C VAL A 44 -10.71 -9.92 3.24
N VAL A 45 -11.93 -10.35 3.53
CA VAL A 45 -12.56 -11.52 2.93
C VAL A 45 -14.03 -11.21 2.66
N TRP A 46 -14.65 -11.86 1.67
CA TRP A 46 -16.11 -11.84 1.56
C TRP A 46 -16.73 -12.71 2.65
N ASP A 47 -17.85 -12.26 3.21
CA ASP A 47 -18.47 -12.90 4.37
C ASP A 47 -18.82 -14.37 4.09
N GLN A 48 -19.36 -14.67 2.90
CA GLN A 48 -19.72 -16.04 2.55
C GLN A 48 -18.52 -16.97 2.40
N SER A 49 -17.35 -16.44 2.03
CA SER A 49 -16.14 -17.24 1.92
C SER A 49 -15.69 -17.79 3.29
N THR A 50 -16.13 -17.17 4.40
CA THR A 50 -15.81 -17.63 5.76
C THR A 50 -16.57 -18.89 6.19
N PHE A 51 -17.59 -19.29 5.45
CA PHE A 51 -18.31 -20.55 5.68
C PHE A 51 -17.57 -21.78 5.13
N TYR A 52 -16.53 -21.59 4.32
CA TYR A 52 -15.70 -22.66 3.80
C TYR A 52 -14.41 -22.75 4.61
N PRO A 53 -13.92 -23.97 4.92
CA PRO A 53 -12.69 -24.13 5.65
C PRO A 53 -11.51 -23.60 4.83
N LEU A 54 -10.71 -22.73 5.45
CA LEU A 54 -9.44 -22.26 4.90
C LEU A 54 -8.28 -22.86 5.70
N PRO A 55 -7.65 -23.95 5.23
CA PRO A 55 -6.53 -24.55 5.94
C PRO A 55 -5.35 -23.61 6.03
N VAL A 56 -4.71 -23.57 7.21
CA VAL A 56 -3.57 -22.70 7.48
C VAL A 56 -2.41 -23.44 8.10
N LEU A 57 -1.21 -23.05 7.70
CA LEU A 57 0.05 -23.44 8.31
C LEU A 57 0.45 -22.38 9.33
N VAL A 58 0.69 -22.81 10.57
CA VAL A 58 1.12 -21.97 11.69
C VAL A 58 2.33 -22.57 12.39
N LYS A 59 3.05 -21.75 13.16
CA LYS A 59 4.13 -22.21 14.03
C LYS A 59 3.59 -22.49 15.43
N ASP A 60 3.95 -23.62 16.02
CA ASP A 60 3.69 -23.92 17.41
C ASP A 60 4.67 -23.19 18.35
N ASN A 61 4.43 -23.32 19.66
CA ASN A 61 5.23 -22.66 20.71
C ASN A 61 6.71 -23.14 20.76
N GLN A 62 7.05 -24.23 20.07
CA GLN A 62 8.40 -24.77 19.96
C GLN A 62 9.03 -24.47 18.58
N GLY A 63 8.32 -23.74 17.71
CA GLY A 63 8.75 -23.42 16.35
C GLY A 63 8.46 -24.53 15.32
N GLY A 64 7.79 -25.61 15.71
CA GLY A 64 7.29 -26.65 14.81
C GLY A 64 6.13 -26.15 13.95
N GLN A 65 5.92 -26.76 12.79
CA GLN A 65 4.84 -26.40 11.87
C GLN A 65 3.60 -27.26 12.11
N VAL A 66 2.44 -26.64 12.25
CA VAL A 66 1.15 -27.30 12.45
C VAL A 66 0.14 -26.78 11.43
N ILE A 67 -0.66 -27.69 10.86
CA ILE A 67 -1.78 -27.33 9.99
C ILE A 67 -3.06 -27.29 10.81
N LEU A 68 -3.79 -26.19 10.72
CA LEU A 68 -5.15 -26.07 11.22
C LEU A 68 -6.11 -26.12 10.02
N ASN A 69 -7.22 -26.83 10.18
CA ASN A 69 -8.14 -27.09 9.07
C ASN A 69 -8.94 -25.86 8.63
N ASN A 70 -9.14 -24.90 9.53
CA ASN A 70 -9.92 -23.69 9.24
C ASN A 70 -9.38 -22.48 10.02
N LEU A 71 -8.92 -21.46 9.29
CA LEU A 71 -8.52 -20.16 9.83
C LEU A 71 -9.64 -19.52 10.66
N PHE A 72 -10.89 -19.62 10.18
CA PHE A 72 -12.03 -18.90 10.75
C PHE A 72 -12.56 -19.50 12.06
N GLU A 73 -12.04 -20.66 12.48
CA GLU A 73 -12.43 -21.34 13.72
C GLU A 73 -11.33 -21.31 14.80
N SER A 74 -10.17 -20.71 14.51
CA SER A 74 -9.03 -20.68 15.43
C SER A 74 -8.81 -19.30 16.03
N ASP A 75 -9.30 -19.09 17.26
CA ASP A 75 -9.10 -17.84 18.01
C ASP A 75 -7.61 -17.44 18.08
N ALA A 76 -6.71 -18.40 18.30
CA ALA A 76 -5.27 -18.12 18.37
C ALA A 76 -4.69 -17.56 17.06
N VAL A 77 -5.17 -18.04 15.91
CA VAL A 77 -4.74 -17.51 14.60
C VAL A 77 -5.38 -16.16 14.33
N ILE A 78 -6.66 -16.01 14.68
CA ILE A 78 -7.40 -14.76 14.52
C ILE A 78 -6.74 -13.65 15.35
N ASP A 79 -6.41 -13.93 16.61
CA ASP A 79 -5.73 -13.00 17.51
C ASP A 79 -4.37 -12.59 16.94
N LEU A 80 -3.58 -13.55 16.46
CA LEU A 80 -2.29 -13.29 15.80
C LEU A 80 -2.46 -12.38 14.57
N LEU A 81 -3.44 -12.67 13.70
CA LEU A 81 -3.69 -11.84 12.53
C LEU A 81 -4.16 -10.43 12.92
N TRP A 82 -4.98 -10.29 13.96
CA TRP A 82 -5.46 -9.01 14.48
C TRP A 82 -4.33 -8.13 15.04
N GLU A 83 -3.28 -8.73 15.60
CA GLU A 83 -2.08 -7.98 16.03
C GLU A 83 -1.40 -7.25 14.86
N HIS A 84 -1.50 -7.79 13.64
CA HIS A 84 -0.78 -7.32 12.46
C HIS A 84 -1.65 -6.61 11.42
N PHE A 85 -2.94 -6.94 11.36
CA PHE A 85 -3.90 -6.42 10.39
C PHE A 85 -5.16 -5.88 11.06
N VAL A 86 -5.95 -5.11 10.32
CA VAL A 86 -7.36 -4.92 10.65
C VAL A 86 -8.18 -5.93 9.85
N LEU A 87 -8.87 -6.83 10.54
CA LEU A 87 -9.62 -7.94 9.94
C LEU A 87 -11.01 -7.50 9.51
N VAL A 88 -11.42 -7.82 8.28
CA VAL A 88 -12.68 -7.36 7.70
C VAL A 88 -13.42 -8.46 6.94
N LYS A 89 -14.70 -8.63 7.23
CA LYS A 89 -15.65 -9.39 6.42
C LYS A 89 -16.51 -8.40 5.62
N LEU A 90 -16.47 -8.49 4.30
CA LEU A 90 -17.33 -7.69 3.42
C LEU A 90 -18.65 -8.43 3.19
N ASP A 91 -19.76 -7.73 3.44
CA ASP A 91 -21.10 -8.23 3.15
C ASP A 91 -21.31 -8.34 1.62
N GLU A 92 -21.79 -9.49 1.15
CA GLU A 92 -22.10 -9.73 -0.27
C GLU A 92 -23.08 -8.73 -0.86
N SER A 93 -23.98 -8.19 -0.05
CA SER A 93 -24.91 -7.13 -0.48
C SER A 93 -24.19 -5.85 -0.92
N SER A 94 -22.97 -5.62 -0.45
CA SER A 94 -22.12 -4.49 -0.85
C SER A 94 -21.34 -4.74 -2.15
N PHE A 95 -21.31 -5.99 -2.65
CA PHE A 95 -20.52 -6.37 -3.82
C PHE A 95 -20.79 -5.47 -5.02
N LEU A 96 -22.07 -5.29 -5.38
CA LEU A 96 -22.44 -4.54 -6.57
C LEU A 96 -22.02 -3.07 -6.49
N GLU A 97 -22.16 -2.44 -5.33
CA GLU A 97 -21.75 -1.05 -5.12
C GLU A 97 -20.23 -0.91 -5.25
N LEU A 98 -19.49 -1.74 -4.52
CA LEU A 98 -18.03 -1.71 -4.50
C LEU A 98 -17.43 -2.04 -5.88
N TYR A 99 -17.94 -3.09 -6.55
CA TYR A 99 -17.51 -3.50 -7.88
C TYR A 99 -17.75 -2.39 -8.91
N ASN A 100 -18.93 -1.76 -8.90
CA ASN A 100 -19.22 -0.65 -9.81
C ASN A 100 -18.30 0.55 -9.56
N GLY A 101 -17.82 0.75 -8.34
CA GLY A 101 -16.84 1.79 -8.02
C GLY A 101 -15.48 1.62 -8.69
N ILE A 102 -15.12 0.39 -9.07
CA ILE A 102 -13.78 0.01 -9.56
C ILE A 102 -13.74 -0.57 -10.98
N LYS A 103 -14.84 -1.12 -11.51
CA LYS A 103 -14.86 -1.94 -12.75
C LYS A 103 -14.28 -1.27 -13.99
N ASP A 104 -14.45 0.05 -14.13
CA ASP A 104 -13.97 0.80 -15.29
C ASP A 104 -12.61 1.48 -15.03
N LYS A 105 -12.02 1.24 -13.85
CA LYS A 105 -10.80 1.91 -13.36
C LYS A 105 -9.66 0.95 -13.04
N ARG A 106 -9.92 -0.36 -13.06
CA ARG A 106 -8.97 -1.39 -12.59
C ARG A 106 -8.78 -2.46 -13.66
N SER A 107 -7.62 -3.12 -13.60
CA SER A 107 -7.30 -4.21 -14.52
C SER A 107 -8.22 -5.42 -14.31
N PHE A 108 -8.32 -6.27 -15.32
CA PHE A 108 -9.02 -7.55 -15.22
C PHE A 108 -8.55 -8.38 -14.02
N SER A 109 -7.22 -8.51 -13.82
CA SER A 109 -6.65 -9.27 -12.70
C SER A 109 -7.01 -8.69 -11.33
N TYR A 110 -7.16 -7.38 -11.21
CA TYR A 110 -7.61 -6.73 -9.99
C TYR A 110 -9.08 -7.05 -9.72
N LEU A 111 -9.93 -6.97 -10.75
CA LEU A 111 -11.37 -7.25 -10.62
C LEU A 111 -11.64 -8.74 -10.33
N ASP A 112 -10.84 -9.63 -10.91
CA ASP A 112 -10.87 -11.06 -10.64
C ASP A 112 -10.52 -11.33 -9.17
N LYS A 113 -9.39 -10.81 -8.69
CA LYS A 113 -9.01 -10.90 -7.28
C LYS A 113 -10.02 -10.25 -6.33
N PHE A 114 -10.62 -9.13 -6.73
CA PHE A 114 -11.66 -8.48 -5.93
C PHE A 114 -12.89 -9.40 -5.79
N SER A 115 -13.23 -10.16 -6.83
CA SER A 115 -14.45 -10.96 -6.88
C SER A 115 -14.29 -12.38 -6.35
N ASP A 116 -13.06 -12.88 -6.20
CA ASP A 116 -12.81 -14.23 -5.70
C ASP A 116 -13.07 -14.38 -4.19
N ASP A 117 -13.10 -15.62 -3.72
CA ASP A 117 -13.31 -15.99 -2.31
C ASP A 117 -12.05 -15.89 -1.44
N SER A 118 -10.93 -15.48 -2.02
CA SER A 118 -9.64 -15.50 -1.33
C SER A 118 -9.47 -14.27 -0.43
N LEU A 119 -8.53 -14.38 0.51
CA LEU A 119 -8.08 -13.26 1.31
C LEU A 119 -7.46 -12.16 0.43
N LYS A 120 -7.77 -10.91 0.76
CA LYS A 120 -7.28 -9.70 0.11
C LYS A 120 -6.52 -8.87 1.14
N ILE A 121 -5.33 -8.40 0.76
CA ILE A 121 -4.63 -7.36 1.51
C ILE A 121 -4.95 -6.03 0.87
N MET A 122 -5.51 -5.10 1.65
CA MET A 122 -5.87 -3.77 1.16
C MET A 122 -5.20 -2.68 1.99
N ASP A 123 -4.91 -1.55 1.36
CA ASP A 123 -4.54 -0.35 2.10
C ASP A 123 -5.74 0.28 2.83
N ALA A 124 -5.49 1.30 3.64
CA ALA A 124 -6.52 1.93 4.45
C ALA A 124 -7.58 2.71 3.64
N ASN A 125 -7.41 2.88 2.32
CA ASN A 125 -8.41 3.44 1.42
C ASN A 125 -9.20 2.36 0.66
N GLY A 126 -8.83 1.08 0.82
CA GLY A 126 -9.54 -0.08 0.28
C GLY A 126 -9.02 -0.54 -1.08
N ASN A 127 -7.82 -0.10 -1.50
CA ASN A 127 -7.20 -0.62 -2.72
C ASN A 127 -6.41 -1.90 -2.41
N ILE A 128 -6.59 -2.93 -3.24
CA ILE A 128 -5.93 -4.23 -3.09
C ILE A 128 -4.46 -4.10 -3.47
N LEU A 129 -3.58 -4.53 -2.56
CA LEU A 129 -2.13 -4.64 -2.77
C LEU A 129 -1.77 -5.86 -3.63
N ILE A 130 -2.41 -7.00 -3.37
CA ILE A 130 -2.04 -8.30 -3.96
C ILE A 130 -3.10 -8.74 -4.96
N THR A 131 -2.72 -8.94 -6.22
CA THR A 131 -3.62 -9.47 -7.27
C THR A 131 -3.42 -10.96 -7.58
N THR A 132 -2.45 -11.61 -6.94
CA THR A 132 -2.14 -13.05 -7.10
C THR A 132 -2.37 -13.80 -5.80
N ASP A 133 -2.85 -15.04 -5.86
CA ASP A 133 -3.08 -15.82 -4.64
C ASP A 133 -1.75 -16.12 -3.92
N PRO A 134 -1.54 -15.73 -2.65
CA PRO A 134 -0.27 -15.91 -1.96
C PRO A 134 0.09 -17.38 -1.67
N SER A 135 -0.84 -18.32 -1.80
CA SER A 135 -0.63 -19.69 -1.36
C SER A 135 -1.38 -20.72 -2.22
N GLY A 136 -0.84 -21.94 -2.27
CA GLY A 136 -1.58 -23.11 -2.76
C GLY A 136 -2.71 -23.51 -1.80
N TYR A 137 -3.08 -24.78 -1.77
CA TYR A 137 -4.20 -25.31 -0.97
C TYR A 137 -4.15 -25.03 0.56
N VAL A 138 -3.01 -24.58 1.10
CA VAL A 138 -2.81 -24.25 2.53
C VAL A 138 -2.10 -22.90 2.62
N LEU A 139 -2.68 -21.97 3.39
CA LEU A 139 -2.14 -20.62 3.60
C LEU A 139 -1.09 -20.59 4.72
N ASP A 140 0.11 -20.09 4.45
CA ASP A 140 1.12 -19.85 5.49
C ASP A 140 0.88 -18.50 6.17
N VAL A 141 0.47 -18.53 7.44
CA VAL A 141 0.15 -17.33 8.23
C VAL A 141 1.42 -16.52 8.53
N PHE A 142 2.56 -17.18 8.74
CA PHE A 142 3.81 -16.49 9.02
C PHE A 142 4.32 -15.76 7.78
N GLU A 143 4.27 -16.40 6.61
CA GLU A 143 4.62 -15.76 5.34
C GLU A 143 3.69 -14.58 5.04
N LEU A 144 2.37 -14.75 5.25
CA LEU A 144 1.38 -13.69 5.07
C LEU A 144 1.73 -12.45 5.92
N ILE A 145 1.98 -12.65 7.22
CA ILE A 145 2.33 -11.56 8.14
C ILE A 145 3.67 -10.93 7.72
N GLN A 146 4.71 -11.73 7.53
CA GLN A 146 6.04 -11.22 7.25
C GLN A 146 6.10 -10.41 5.95
N LYS A 147 5.33 -10.82 4.95
CA LYS A 147 5.30 -10.16 3.64
C LYS A 147 4.35 -8.96 3.59
N TYR A 148 3.20 -9.02 4.27
CA TYR A 148 2.09 -8.08 4.02
C TYR A 148 1.61 -7.28 5.23
N ALA A 149 2.09 -7.54 6.45
CA ALA A 149 1.81 -6.71 7.63
C ALA A 149 2.62 -5.40 7.59
N LEU A 150 2.38 -4.60 6.55
CA LEU A 150 3.12 -3.38 6.26
C LEU A 150 2.73 -2.29 7.26
N ASN A 151 3.73 -1.65 7.86
CA ASN A 151 3.54 -0.48 8.70
C ASN A 151 3.32 0.76 7.82
N THR A 152 2.09 1.29 7.82
CA THR A 152 1.71 2.41 6.94
C THR A 152 2.01 3.79 7.53
N SER A 153 2.70 3.88 8.67
CA SER A 153 3.05 5.17 9.31
C SER A 153 3.85 6.10 8.40
N PHE A 154 4.71 5.53 7.54
CA PHE A 154 5.51 6.29 6.56
C PHE A 154 4.67 7.02 5.51
N ILE A 155 3.46 6.53 5.22
CA ILE A 155 2.54 7.05 4.19
C ILE A 155 1.21 7.55 4.78
N LYS A 156 1.12 7.62 6.12
CA LYS A 156 -0.12 7.87 6.85
C LYS A 156 -0.77 9.20 6.45
N GLN A 157 0.04 10.25 6.30
CA GLN A 157 -0.48 11.57 5.99
C GLN A 157 -1.11 11.61 4.60
N GLU A 158 -0.47 10.98 3.61
CA GLU A 158 -0.97 10.89 2.25
C GLU A 158 -2.23 10.04 2.17
N LEU A 159 -2.29 8.93 2.92
CA LEU A 159 -3.50 8.11 3.05
C LEU A 159 -4.67 8.92 3.62
N ILE A 160 -4.44 9.70 4.69
CA ILE A 160 -5.44 10.59 5.30
C ILE A 160 -5.88 11.68 4.32
N ASN A 161 -4.93 12.32 3.63
CA ASN A 161 -5.23 13.40 2.69
C ASN A 161 -6.11 12.91 1.53
N TYR A 162 -5.77 11.77 0.93
CA TYR A 162 -6.58 11.16 -0.13
C TYR A 162 -7.98 10.78 0.36
N ARG A 163 -8.09 10.24 1.57
CA ARG A 163 -9.40 9.92 2.14
C ARG A 163 -10.28 11.16 2.31
N ASN A 164 -9.69 12.24 2.81
CA ASN A 164 -10.43 13.46 3.14
C ASN A 164 -10.89 14.20 1.90
N ASP A 165 -10.08 14.20 0.85
CA ASP A 165 -10.41 14.83 -0.43
C ASP A 165 -9.75 14.06 -1.58
N GLN A 166 -10.56 13.44 -2.44
CA GLN A 166 -10.08 12.72 -3.60
C GLN A 166 -10.01 13.68 -4.79
N ASN A 167 -8.85 14.29 -5.00
CA ASN A 167 -8.56 15.22 -6.09
C ASN A 167 -7.23 14.84 -6.77
N PHE A 168 -6.81 15.60 -7.80
CA PHE A 168 -5.55 15.35 -8.49
C PHE A 168 -4.35 15.21 -7.53
N TYR A 169 -4.16 16.19 -6.65
CA TYR A 169 -2.97 16.28 -5.81
C TYR A 169 -2.92 15.17 -4.76
N THR A 170 -4.05 14.86 -4.12
CA THR A 170 -4.05 13.83 -3.08
C THR A 170 -3.82 12.43 -3.65
N ALA A 171 -4.37 12.14 -4.84
CA ALA A 171 -4.06 10.91 -5.57
C ALA A 171 -2.59 10.88 -6.04
N PHE A 172 -2.12 11.99 -6.62
CA PHE A 172 -0.75 12.13 -7.12
C PHE A 172 0.29 11.91 -6.01
N TYR A 173 0.15 12.60 -4.88
CA TYR A 173 1.09 12.50 -3.77
C TYR A 173 1.06 11.14 -3.11
N LEU A 174 -0.12 10.53 -2.93
CA LEU A 174 -0.21 9.17 -2.39
C LEU A 174 0.45 8.14 -3.32
N GLY A 175 0.20 8.23 -4.63
CA GLY A 175 0.87 7.39 -5.62
C GLY A 175 2.39 7.53 -5.57
N SER A 176 2.89 8.77 -5.61
CA SER A 176 4.32 9.06 -5.46
C SER A 176 4.91 8.51 -4.16
N LYS A 177 4.17 8.61 -3.04
CA LYS A 177 4.62 8.14 -1.74
C LYS A 177 4.73 6.62 -1.66
N TYR A 178 3.90 5.88 -2.39
CA TYR A 178 4.06 4.43 -2.52
C TYR A 178 5.33 4.04 -3.28
N ILE A 179 5.80 4.86 -4.24
CA ILE A 179 7.11 4.67 -4.88
C ILE A 179 8.23 4.88 -3.86
N ASP A 180 8.16 5.94 -3.05
CA ASP A 180 9.09 6.16 -1.94
C ASP A 180 9.13 4.96 -1.00
N TYR A 181 7.96 4.45 -0.63
CA TYR A 181 7.86 3.30 0.27
C TYR A 181 8.52 2.05 -0.35
N ALA A 182 8.37 1.83 -1.66
CA ALA A 182 9.00 0.71 -2.36
C ALA A 182 10.54 0.75 -2.28
N PHE A 183 11.19 1.91 -2.17
CA PHE A 183 12.65 1.99 -1.99
C PHE A 183 13.13 1.45 -0.64
N TYR A 184 12.31 1.55 0.40
CA TYR A 184 12.63 1.10 1.76
C TYR A 184 12.08 -0.29 2.07
N ALA A 185 11.31 -0.88 1.15
CA ALA A 185 10.69 -2.18 1.33
C ALA A 185 11.62 -3.31 0.85
N ASN A 186 11.34 -4.53 1.33
CA ASN A 186 12.03 -5.74 0.85
C ASN A 186 11.71 -6.01 -0.62
N ASP A 187 12.65 -6.57 -1.38
CA ASP A 187 12.52 -6.78 -2.83
C ASP A 187 11.25 -7.53 -3.25
N TYR A 188 10.82 -8.50 -2.45
CA TYR A 188 9.67 -9.34 -2.74
C TYR A 188 8.32 -8.61 -2.69
N ILE A 189 8.24 -7.41 -2.10
CA ILE A 189 6.98 -6.63 -2.01
C ILE A 189 7.01 -5.35 -2.85
N LYS A 190 8.17 -4.98 -3.41
CA LYS A 190 8.32 -3.73 -4.16
C LYS A 190 7.33 -3.64 -5.32
N LYS A 191 7.12 -4.73 -6.06
CA LYS A 191 6.21 -4.72 -7.22
C LYS A 191 4.77 -4.49 -6.83
N GLU A 192 4.33 -5.09 -5.73
CA GLU A 192 2.98 -4.93 -5.19
C GLU A 192 2.76 -3.50 -4.68
N LEU A 193 3.74 -2.91 -3.97
CA LEU A 193 3.70 -1.49 -3.58
C LEU A 193 3.63 -0.55 -4.80
N LEU A 194 4.41 -0.84 -5.84
CA LEU A 194 4.33 -0.10 -7.10
C LEU A 194 2.98 -0.31 -7.80
N GLY A 195 2.33 -1.46 -7.61
CA GLY A 195 0.95 -1.70 -8.02
C GLY A 195 -0.04 -0.73 -7.38
N LEU A 196 0.05 -0.53 -6.06
CA LEU A 196 -0.74 0.50 -5.35
C LEU A 196 -0.40 1.91 -5.85
N SER A 197 0.88 2.23 -6.02
CA SER A 197 1.30 3.50 -6.62
C SER A 197 0.58 3.75 -7.94
N ASN A 198 0.58 2.78 -8.84
CA ASN A 198 -0.05 2.91 -10.15
C ASN A 198 -1.56 3.11 -10.07
N ILE A 199 -2.25 2.46 -9.13
CA ILE A 199 -3.68 2.70 -8.90
C ILE A 199 -3.95 4.19 -8.65
N TYR A 200 -3.19 4.81 -7.74
CA TYR A 200 -3.37 6.22 -7.40
C TYR A 200 -2.86 7.17 -8.49
N LEU A 201 -1.77 6.85 -9.17
CA LEU A 201 -1.25 7.66 -10.26
C LEU A 201 -2.17 7.64 -11.48
N GLU A 202 -2.81 6.52 -11.81
CA GLU A 202 -3.79 6.47 -12.90
C GLU A 202 -5.05 7.28 -12.58
N GLU A 203 -5.51 7.28 -11.33
CA GLU A 203 -6.57 8.20 -10.89
C GLU A 203 -6.15 9.66 -11.01
N ALA A 204 -4.92 9.98 -10.61
CA ALA A 204 -4.38 11.33 -10.76
C ALA A 204 -4.27 11.73 -12.24
N LYS A 205 -3.85 10.83 -13.14
CA LYS A 205 -3.82 11.07 -14.60
C LYS A 205 -5.22 11.37 -15.15
N ALA A 206 -6.23 10.58 -14.79
CA ALA A 206 -7.62 10.84 -15.20
C ALA A 206 -8.14 12.21 -14.71
N ARG A 207 -7.69 12.64 -13.53
CA ARG A 207 -8.01 13.96 -12.97
C ARG A 207 -7.23 15.10 -13.61
N LEU A 208 -6.00 14.85 -14.07
CA LEU A 208 -5.22 15.85 -14.82
C LEU A 208 -5.97 16.29 -16.08
N GLU A 209 -6.68 15.38 -16.74
CA GLU A 209 -7.47 15.67 -17.93
C GLU A 209 -8.74 16.47 -17.61
N SER A 210 -9.44 16.09 -16.54
CA SER A 210 -10.78 16.62 -16.21
C SER A 210 -10.78 17.85 -15.31
N GLU A 211 -9.79 18.01 -14.43
CA GLU A 211 -9.68 19.13 -13.49
C GLU A 211 -8.97 20.35 -14.12
N ARG A 212 -9.31 21.55 -13.65
CA ARG A 212 -8.64 22.80 -14.05
C ARG A 212 -7.41 23.02 -13.18
N LEU A 213 -6.26 22.56 -13.66
CA LEU A 213 -4.98 22.65 -12.99
C LEU A 213 -4.04 23.58 -13.75
N ASP A 214 -3.26 24.35 -13.01
CA ASP A 214 -2.13 25.10 -13.56
C ASP A 214 -0.96 24.14 -13.83
N ASN A 215 -0.08 24.49 -14.77
CA ASN A 215 1.15 23.75 -15.06
C ASN A 215 0.94 22.29 -15.50
N LYS A 216 -0.14 21.97 -16.24
CA LYS A 216 -0.44 20.61 -16.73
C LYS A 216 0.73 19.95 -17.45
N GLU A 217 1.51 20.72 -18.22
CA GLU A 217 2.71 20.22 -18.91
C GLU A 217 3.77 19.71 -17.93
N ALA A 218 4.08 20.48 -16.88
CA ALA A 218 5.03 20.08 -15.84
C ALA A 218 4.54 18.85 -15.07
N LEU A 219 3.23 18.75 -14.83
CA LEU A 219 2.60 17.59 -14.20
C LEU A 219 2.64 16.34 -15.09
N ALA A 220 2.41 16.48 -16.39
CA ALA A 220 2.52 15.38 -17.35
C ALA A 220 3.96 14.84 -17.41
N GLN A 221 4.95 15.72 -17.52
CA GLN A 221 6.37 15.35 -17.44
C GLN A 221 6.71 14.69 -16.10
N ARG A 222 6.10 15.14 -14.99
CA ARG A 222 6.31 14.52 -13.69
C ARG A 222 5.85 13.07 -13.65
N PHE A 223 4.72 12.72 -14.27
CA PHE A 223 4.30 11.32 -14.38
C PHE A 223 5.31 10.46 -15.13
N GLU A 224 5.87 10.96 -16.24
CA GLU A 224 6.93 10.24 -16.98
C GLU A 224 8.15 9.97 -16.10
N LEU A 225 8.58 10.95 -15.29
CA LEU A 225 9.68 10.76 -14.35
C LEU A 225 9.33 9.79 -13.22
N LEU A 226 8.11 9.81 -12.69
CA LEU A 226 7.68 8.84 -11.69
C LEU A 226 7.66 7.42 -12.25
N GLU A 227 7.23 7.21 -13.51
CA GLU A 227 7.32 5.91 -14.17
C GLU A 227 8.76 5.43 -14.35
N ILE A 228 9.71 6.35 -14.54
CA ILE A 228 11.14 6.05 -14.54
C ILE A 228 11.61 5.69 -13.12
N GLU A 229 11.17 6.42 -12.10
CA GLU A 229 11.48 6.16 -10.69
C GLU A 229 11.00 4.77 -10.23
N GLN A 230 9.84 4.32 -10.70
CA GLN A 230 9.36 2.95 -10.43
C GLN A 230 10.32 1.88 -10.97
N GLU A 231 10.92 2.10 -12.14
CA GLU A 231 11.90 1.16 -12.70
C GLU A 231 13.20 1.17 -11.89
N LEU A 232 13.59 2.32 -11.33
CA LEU A 232 14.70 2.45 -10.40
C LEU A 232 14.44 1.67 -9.11
N ALA A 233 13.23 1.76 -8.55
CA ALA A 233 12.85 1.07 -7.32
C ALA A 233 13.02 -0.46 -7.41
N VAL A 234 12.84 -1.04 -8.61
CA VAL A 234 13.06 -2.47 -8.88
C VAL A 234 14.44 -2.78 -9.47
N GLY A 235 15.42 -1.90 -9.28
CA GLY A 235 16.84 -2.16 -9.60
C GLY A 235 17.20 -2.08 -11.09
N LYS A 236 16.38 -1.45 -11.94
CA LYS A 236 16.65 -1.37 -13.38
C LYS A 236 17.37 -0.07 -13.77
N ALA A 237 18.47 0.26 -13.09
CA ALA A 237 19.24 1.50 -13.28
C ALA A 237 19.66 1.72 -14.75
N ASN A 238 20.20 0.70 -15.43
CA ASN A 238 20.47 0.75 -16.87
C ASN A 238 19.25 1.16 -17.73
N LYS A 239 18.06 0.66 -17.42
CA LYS A 239 16.83 1.01 -18.15
C LYS A 239 16.43 2.45 -17.87
N VAL A 240 16.60 2.91 -16.63
CA VAL A 240 16.37 4.29 -16.20
C VAL A 240 17.27 5.24 -17.00
N LEU A 241 18.58 5.00 -17.04
CA LEU A 241 19.52 5.83 -17.81
C LEU A 241 19.15 5.92 -19.29
N ARG A 242 18.69 4.81 -19.90
CA ARG A 242 18.23 4.81 -21.30
C ARG A 242 16.95 5.64 -21.51
N LYS A 243 16.01 5.63 -20.55
CA LYS A 243 14.78 6.44 -20.63
C LYS A 243 15.11 7.92 -20.45
N LEU A 244 15.92 8.26 -19.43
CA LEU A 244 16.32 9.65 -19.17
C LEU A 244 17.02 10.29 -20.37
N LYS A 245 17.93 9.56 -21.04
CA LYS A 245 18.64 10.05 -22.25
C LYS A 245 17.73 10.39 -23.43
N ARG A 246 16.47 9.94 -23.44
CA ARG A 246 15.48 10.23 -24.49
C ARG A 246 14.67 11.49 -24.20
N ILE A 247 14.72 11.99 -22.96
CA ILE A 247 14.04 13.22 -22.58
C ILE A 247 14.87 14.39 -23.11
N ASP A 248 14.23 15.30 -23.86
CA ASP A 248 14.85 16.54 -24.29
C ASP A 248 14.99 17.47 -23.09
N ALA A 249 16.22 17.58 -22.55
CA ALA A 249 16.53 18.41 -21.40
C ALA A 249 16.21 19.91 -21.63
N SER A 250 16.12 20.37 -22.88
CA SER A 250 15.74 21.75 -23.19
C SER A 250 14.25 22.03 -23.01
N GLN A 251 13.43 20.99 -23.01
CA GLN A 251 11.98 21.06 -22.82
C GLN A 251 11.56 20.70 -21.39
N LEU A 252 12.51 20.31 -20.53
CA LEU A 252 12.22 19.93 -19.15
C LEU A 252 11.77 21.15 -18.34
N GLN A 253 10.57 21.06 -17.78
CA GLN A 253 10.01 22.10 -16.93
C GLN A 253 10.80 22.19 -15.62
N GLY A 254 11.12 23.41 -15.17
CA GLY A 254 12.04 23.63 -14.05
C GLY A 254 11.64 22.93 -12.75
N ALA A 255 10.34 22.73 -12.52
CA ALA A 255 9.83 21.96 -11.37
C ALA A 255 10.34 20.52 -11.32
N ASN A 256 10.70 19.94 -12.47
CA ASN A 256 11.10 18.53 -12.65
C ASN A 256 12.61 18.29 -12.62
N ASN A 257 13.42 19.36 -12.59
CA ASN A 257 14.87 19.27 -12.62
C ASN A 257 15.46 18.45 -11.46
N GLN A 258 14.90 18.58 -10.26
CA GLN A 258 15.40 17.87 -9.07
C GLN A 258 15.22 16.36 -9.19
N LEU A 259 14.02 15.90 -9.54
CA LEU A 259 13.76 14.46 -9.71
C LEU A 259 14.56 13.90 -10.88
N TYR A 260 14.66 14.65 -11.98
CA TYR A 260 15.49 14.25 -13.13
C TYR A 260 16.97 14.06 -12.74
N ALA A 261 17.53 15.00 -11.97
CA ALA A 261 18.90 14.90 -11.47
C ALA A 261 19.08 13.74 -10.48
N PHE A 262 18.14 13.56 -9.56
CA PHE A 262 18.14 12.43 -8.62
C PHE A 262 18.16 11.08 -9.35
N LEU A 263 17.30 10.90 -10.35
CA LEU A 263 17.22 9.65 -11.12
C LEU A 263 18.53 9.35 -11.84
N TYR A 264 19.17 10.36 -12.44
CA TYR A 264 20.50 10.18 -13.04
C TYR A 264 21.55 9.82 -12.01
N TYR A 265 21.64 10.59 -10.92
CA TYR A 265 22.63 10.39 -9.87
C TYR A 265 22.57 8.97 -9.32
N VAL A 266 21.40 8.52 -8.85
CA VAL A 266 21.24 7.19 -8.26
C VAL A 266 21.51 6.10 -9.29
N SER A 267 21.02 6.25 -10.51
CA SER A 267 21.22 5.22 -11.53
C SER A 267 22.69 5.07 -11.91
N TYR A 268 23.45 6.17 -12.02
CA TYR A 268 24.90 6.08 -12.26
C TYR A 268 25.65 5.46 -11.08
N MET A 269 25.27 5.79 -9.84
CA MET A 269 25.85 5.18 -8.65
C MET A 269 25.63 3.66 -8.62
N LEU A 270 24.41 3.20 -8.94
CA LEU A 270 24.07 1.76 -8.99
C LEU A 270 24.82 1.03 -10.13
N GLU A 271 25.14 1.72 -11.22
CA GLU A 271 25.94 1.16 -12.33
C GLU A 271 27.45 1.35 -12.12
N ASN A 272 27.88 1.81 -10.94
CA ASN A 272 29.29 2.09 -10.59
C ASN A 272 29.98 3.14 -11.48
N GLU A 273 29.22 4.08 -12.07
CA GLU A 273 29.72 5.16 -12.93
C GLU A 273 29.92 6.47 -12.13
N GLN A 274 30.84 6.46 -11.16
CA GLN A 274 31.05 7.56 -10.19
C GLN A 274 31.34 8.94 -10.84
N GLU A 275 32.11 8.95 -11.93
CA GLU A 275 32.44 10.19 -12.65
C GLU A 275 31.18 10.83 -13.25
N ASN A 276 30.31 10.01 -13.83
CA ASN A 276 29.04 10.47 -14.38
C ASN A 276 28.09 10.91 -13.26
N ALA A 277 28.03 10.18 -12.14
CA ALA A 277 27.21 10.56 -10.97
C ALA A 277 27.62 11.93 -10.40
N SER A 278 28.92 12.21 -10.29
CA SER A 278 29.46 13.48 -9.78
C SER A 278 28.92 14.72 -10.52
N SER A 279 28.63 14.57 -11.82
CA SER A 279 28.06 15.66 -12.64
C SER A 279 26.62 16.04 -12.26
N TRP A 280 25.93 15.16 -11.54
CA TRP A 280 24.55 15.33 -11.09
C TRP A 280 24.41 15.65 -9.61
N GLU A 281 25.38 15.24 -8.78
CA GLU A 281 25.33 15.36 -7.32
C GLU A 281 24.97 16.77 -6.82
N SER A 282 25.59 17.81 -7.38
CA SER A 282 25.33 19.21 -7.02
C SER A 282 23.91 19.70 -7.31
N LYS A 283 23.13 18.95 -8.10
CA LYS A 283 21.75 19.26 -8.48
C LYS A 283 20.73 18.45 -7.65
N VAL A 284 21.20 17.52 -6.83
CA VAL A 284 20.37 16.69 -5.95
C VAL A 284 20.25 17.39 -4.59
N THR A 285 19.06 17.38 -3.99
CA THR A 285 18.86 17.99 -2.68
C THR A 285 19.54 17.17 -1.57
N PRO A 286 19.91 17.77 -0.43
CA PRO A 286 20.49 17.00 0.68
C PRO A 286 19.58 15.85 1.16
N VAL A 287 18.26 16.06 1.15
CA VAL A 287 17.28 15.03 1.53
C VAL A 287 17.30 13.88 0.53
N ASP A 288 17.34 14.19 -0.76
CA ASP A 288 17.40 13.18 -1.82
C ASP A 288 18.76 12.45 -1.86
N LEU A 289 19.85 13.09 -1.43
CA LEU A 289 21.16 12.43 -1.27
C LEU A 289 21.11 11.40 -0.13
N GLU A 290 20.43 11.69 0.99
CA GLU A 290 20.23 10.69 2.05
C GLU A 290 19.34 9.53 1.56
N LYS A 291 18.27 9.81 0.81
CA LYS A 291 17.46 8.77 0.15
C LYS A 291 18.33 7.93 -0.80
N ALA A 292 19.18 8.56 -1.61
CA ALA A 292 20.09 7.89 -2.54
C ALA A 292 21.04 6.92 -1.81
N LYS A 293 21.65 7.35 -0.70
CA LYS A 293 22.54 6.48 0.10
C LYS A 293 21.83 5.21 0.56
N VAL A 294 20.59 5.33 1.03
CA VAL A 294 19.80 4.17 1.46
C VAL A 294 19.52 3.23 0.28
N ILE A 295 19.13 3.77 -0.87
CA ILE A 295 18.85 2.98 -2.08
C ILE A 295 20.10 2.22 -2.54
N ILE A 296 21.25 2.90 -2.58
CA ILE A 296 22.52 2.33 -3.05
C ILE A 296 23.01 1.22 -2.10
N ASN A 297 22.80 1.37 -0.79
CA ASN A 297 23.22 0.38 0.19
C ASN A 297 22.28 -0.83 0.31
N ASN A 298 21.05 -0.72 -0.18
CA ASN A 298 20.00 -1.76 -0.09
C ASN A 298 19.84 -2.57 -1.39
N GLN A 299 20.69 -2.34 -2.40
CA GLN A 299 20.76 -3.11 -3.64
C GLN A 299 21.97 -4.05 -3.61
#